data_AF-A0A7C4IFB1-F1
#
_entry.id   AF-A0A7C4IFB1-F1
#
_cell.length_a   1.000
_cell.length_b   1.000
_cell.length_c   1.000
_cell.angle_alpha   90.00
_cell.angle_beta   90.00
_cell.angle_gamma   90.00
#
_symmetry.space_group_name_H-M   'P 1'
#
loop_
_entity.id
_entity.type
_entity.pdbx_description
1 polymer ?
#
loop_
_entity_poly.entity_id
_entity_poly.type
_entity_poly.pdbx_seq_one_letter_code
_entity_poly.pdbx_strand_id
1 'polypeptide(L)'
;TEDISGNIWIGTESKGIIVYADSVIKTYTTIDGLISDIINLLITDNENNIYAGTNKGLNVIDIRHNHVYSFTKKSGFTGIETKNNACFRDNKGNIWIGTVNGAFLCNPSVIKKSFNEPIIKITDFRVKGEAMPMTAHLRLPSNNNDISFTYISICLTNPDAVRYKILLNGLHDEWQDVGEENMITFNKLQPGRYTFNVIARNDEGIWNSIPAQFSFRILAPFYKRAWFIIMLIMIVLATIISYIKIRERNLIYEKRVLEERVKERTLALSVANDELARKNKDILDSITYAKRIQFSILPPDIPFDNTFILFKPKDIVSGDFYWLTTAGGKEFLAAVDCTGHGVPGAFMSFIGYTSLNKIVIEQGIYQPAAILNHLNEEVAHTLHQKGEDIVNDGMDIALVCYDPASHLLEYAGAFNPLLIIRHGEIIETKADRFAIGRSTGKVKEFTNHTLVIENNDTIYMFSDGYADQFGGLRVKNSKQQILKNCWSLFTVSQLMNNGRYSTALLRTGAAKMNKLM
;
A
#
# COMPACT_ATOMS: atom_id res chain seq x y z
N THR A 1 26.78 -69.80 -61.14
CA THR A 1 28.07 -70.50 -61.00
C THR A 1 28.05 -71.30 -59.70
N GLU A 2 29.03 -72.17 -59.48
CA GLU A 2 29.21 -72.90 -58.22
C GLU A 2 30.55 -72.46 -57.59
N ASP A 3 30.66 -72.51 -56.27
CA ASP A 3 31.93 -72.30 -55.56
C ASP A 3 32.57 -73.61 -55.11
N ILE A 4 33.83 -73.58 -54.67
CA ILE A 4 34.60 -74.77 -54.25
C ILE A 4 34.00 -75.45 -53.00
N SER A 5 33.07 -74.79 -52.29
CA SER A 5 32.32 -75.35 -51.16
C SER A 5 30.98 -75.96 -51.56
N GLY A 6 30.61 -75.93 -52.84
CA GLY A 6 29.35 -76.48 -53.37
C GLY A 6 28.15 -75.53 -53.28
N ASN A 7 28.34 -74.25 -52.94
CA ASN A 7 27.23 -73.30 -52.95
C ASN A 7 26.93 -72.84 -54.38
N ILE A 8 25.65 -72.72 -54.72
CA ILE A 8 25.14 -72.21 -55.98
C ILE A 8 24.99 -70.69 -55.89
N TRP A 9 25.71 -69.97 -56.75
CA TRP A 9 25.66 -68.52 -56.89
C TRP A 9 24.81 -68.15 -58.11
N ILE A 10 23.66 -67.53 -57.85
CA ILE A 10 22.60 -67.20 -58.81
C ILE A 10 22.59 -65.69 -59.04
N GLY A 11 22.90 -65.26 -60.27
CA GLY A 11 22.77 -63.86 -60.69
C GLY A 11 21.33 -63.56 -61.08
N THR A 12 20.82 -62.38 -60.71
CA THR A 12 19.45 -61.96 -61.01
C THR A 12 19.39 -60.64 -61.75
N GLU A 13 18.28 -60.39 -62.45
CA GLU A 13 18.08 -59.15 -63.24
C GLU A 13 17.75 -57.91 -62.39
N SER A 14 17.55 -58.05 -61.06
CA SER A 14 17.07 -56.94 -60.21
C SER A 14 17.29 -57.08 -58.69
N LYS A 15 17.84 -58.21 -58.20
CA LYS A 15 18.01 -58.50 -56.77
C LYS A 15 19.46 -58.86 -56.41
N GLY A 16 20.41 -58.46 -57.26
CA GLY A 16 21.82 -58.78 -57.09
C GLY A 16 22.08 -60.28 -57.21
N ILE A 17 22.88 -60.83 -56.31
CA ILE A 17 23.36 -62.22 -56.36
C ILE A 17 22.85 -62.98 -55.15
N ILE A 18 22.17 -64.10 -55.38
CA ILE A 18 21.65 -64.99 -54.34
C ILE A 18 22.61 -66.18 -54.21
N VAL A 19 23.08 -66.44 -52.98
CA VAL A 19 23.88 -67.61 -52.63
C VAL A 19 22.98 -68.66 -51.97
N TYR A 20 22.99 -69.87 -52.51
CA TYR A 20 22.07 -70.95 -52.14
C TYR A 20 22.81 -72.28 -51.97
N ALA A 21 22.48 -73.05 -50.93
CA ALA A 21 22.91 -74.45 -50.77
C ALA A 21 21.69 -75.35 -50.55
N ASP A 22 21.30 -75.59 -49.29
CA ASP A 22 19.98 -76.16 -48.94
C ASP A 22 18.90 -75.07 -48.79
N SER A 23 19.34 -73.84 -48.52
CA SER A 23 18.49 -72.64 -48.43
C SER A 23 19.27 -71.40 -48.89
N VAL A 24 18.63 -70.23 -48.94
CA VAL A 24 19.31 -68.97 -49.25
C VAL A 24 20.19 -68.57 -48.07
N ILE A 25 21.51 -68.57 -48.28
CA ILE A 25 22.52 -68.24 -47.27
C ILE A 25 22.69 -66.72 -47.14
N LYS A 26 22.80 -66.04 -48.29
CA LYS A 26 23.05 -64.59 -48.37
C LYS A 26 22.58 -64.06 -49.73
N THR A 27 22.14 -62.81 -49.74
CA THR A 27 22.01 -62.02 -50.96
C THR A 27 23.06 -60.91 -50.93
N TYR A 28 23.81 -60.73 -52.01
CA TYR A 28 24.68 -59.57 -52.21
C TYR A 28 23.96 -58.55 -53.09
N THR A 29 23.95 -57.30 -52.65
CA THR A 29 23.27 -56.17 -53.29
C THR A 29 24.20 -54.97 -53.46
N THR A 30 23.69 -53.86 -54.00
CA THR A 30 24.35 -52.55 -53.96
C THR A 30 24.69 -52.07 -52.55
N ILE A 31 23.97 -52.52 -51.51
CA ILE A 31 24.28 -52.22 -50.10
C ILE A 31 25.55 -52.99 -49.65
N ASP A 32 25.78 -54.18 -50.18
CA ASP A 32 26.95 -55.03 -49.90
C ASP A 32 28.20 -54.63 -50.73
N GLY A 33 28.11 -53.59 -51.57
CA GLY A 33 29.22 -53.05 -52.36
C GLY A 33 29.18 -53.36 -53.86
N LEU A 34 28.13 -54.00 -54.38
CA LEU A 34 27.96 -54.17 -55.84
C LEU A 34 27.71 -52.82 -56.53
N ILE A 35 28.23 -52.64 -57.75
CA ILE A 35 27.97 -51.45 -58.58
C ILE A 35 26.49 -51.41 -59.05
N SER A 36 25.87 -52.59 -59.18
CA SER A 36 24.51 -52.77 -59.71
C SER A 36 23.89 -54.08 -59.24
N ASP A 37 22.58 -54.08 -58.97
CA ASP A 37 21.79 -55.27 -58.64
C ASP A 37 21.34 -56.08 -59.87
N ILE A 38 21.79 -55.69 -61.07
CA ILE A 38 21.53 -56.37 -62.36
C ILE A 38 22.78 -57.16 -62.74
N ILE A 39 22.70 -58.49 -62.65
CA ILE A 39 23.82 -59.42 -62.83
C ILE A 39 23.67 -60.16 -64.16
N ASN A 40 24.57 -59.88 -65.10
CA ASN A 40 24.52 -60.44 -66.45
C ASN A 40 25.35 -61.74 -66.55
N LEU A 41 26.38 -61.90 -65.73
CA LEU A 41 27.22 -63.11 -65.69
C LEU A 41 27.83 -63.35 -64.31
N LEU A 42 28.14 -64.60 -64.01
CA LEU A 42 28.87 -65.05 -62.83
C LEU A 42 29.88 -66.13 -63.21
N ILE A 43 31.13 -65.96 -62.81
CA ILE A 43 32.18 -66.97 -63.00
C ILE A 43 33.13 -67.03 -61.80
N THR A 44 33.51 -68.24 -61.40
CA THR A 44 34.41 -68.48 -60.26
C THR A 44 35.86 -68.58 -60.76
N ASP A 45 36.82 -67.99 -60.06
CA ASP A 45 38.26 -68.12 -60.40
C ASP A 45 38.88 -69.40 -59.77
N ASN A 46 40.21 -69.55 -59.88
CA ASN A 46 40.94 -70.67 -59.28
C ASN A 46 41.19 -70.50 -57.76
N GLU A 47 40.89 -69.31 -57.22
CA GLU A 47 41.09 -68.91 -55.83
C GLU A 47 39.79 -68.86 -55.02
N ASN A 48 38.66 -69.25 -55.63
CA ASN A 48 37.29 -69.19 -55.11
C ASN A 48 36.72 -67.77 -54.96
N ASN A 49 37.19 -66.79 -55.75
CA ASN A 49 36.56 -65.48 -55.86
C ASN A 49 35.49 -65.52 -56.96
N ILE A 50 34.37 -64.81 -56.75
CA ILE A 50 33.24 -64.77 -57.70
C ILE A 50 33.29 -63.45 -58.48
N TYR A 51 33.45 -63.55 -59.80
CA TYR A 51 33.45 -62.42 -60.72
C TYR A 51 32.03 -62.21 -61.25
N ALA A 52 31.43 -61.06 -60.92
CA ALA A 52 30.05 -60.72 -61.22
C ALA A 52 29.97 -59.52 -62.18
N GLY A 53 29.70 -59.81 -63.45
CA GLY A 53 29.51 -58.78 -64.48
C GLY A 53 28.11 -58.19 -64.43
N THR A 54 28.03 -56.87 -64.56
CA THR A 54 26.78 -56.11 -64.51
C THR A 54 26.61 -55.20 -65.74
N ASN A 55 25.56 -54.38 -65.74
CA ASN A 55 25.37 -53.31 -66.70
C ASN A 55 26.20 -52.03 -66.44
N LYS A 56 26.97 -51.95 -65.34
CA LYS A 56 27.78 -50.76 -64.97
C LYS A 56 29.27 -51.03 -64.78
N GLY A 57 29.66 -52.29 -64.62
CA GLY A 57 31.05 -52.71 -64.45
C GLY A 57 31.16 -54.17 -64.01
N LEU A 58 32.33 -54.52 -63.49
CA LEU A 58 32.67 -55.85 -63.01
C LEU A 58 32.95 -55.81 -61.50
N ASN A 59 32.19 -56.56 -60.71
CA ASN A 59 32.48 -56.77 -59.30
C ASN A 59 33.27 -58.06 -59.13
N VAL A 60 34.10 -58.12 -58.09
CA VAL A 60 34.75 -59.35 -57.61
C VAL A 60 34.45 -59.50 -56.13
N ILE A 61 33.96 -60.68 -55.76
CA ILE A 61 33.61 -61.04 -54.38
C ILE A 61 34.68 -61.98 -53.87
N ASP A 62 35.50 -61.47 -52.96
CA ASP A 62 36.49 -62.26 -52.23
C ASP A 62 35.77 -62.99 -51.09
N ILE A 63 35.50 -64.28 -51.28
CA ILE A 63 34.78 -65.10 -50.30
C ILE A 63 35.58 -65.22 -48.99
N ARG A 64 36.92 -65.25 -49.04
CA ARG A 64 37.77 -65.48 -47.86
C ARG A 64 37.75 -64.27 -46.91
N HIS A 65 37.73 -63.07 -47.48
CA HIS A 65 37.72 -61.81 -46.73
C HIS A 65 36.32 -61.19 -46.62
N ASN A 66 35.29 -61.79 -47.25
CA ASN A 66 33.92 -61.28 -47.37
C ASN A 66 33.90 -59.81 -47.85
N HIS A 67 34.73 -59.49 -48.86
CA HIS A 67 34.87 -58.15 -49.43
C HIS A 67 34.43 -58.12 -50.89
N VAL A 68 33.73 -57.05 -51.29
CA VAL A 68 33.30 -56.81 -52.66
C VAL A 68 34.08 -55.62 -53.20
N TYR A 69 34.85 -55.82 -54.27
CA TYR A 69 35.60 -54.76 -54.94
C TYR A 69 35.22 -54.66 -56.42
N SER A 70 35.34 -53.45 -56.97
CA SER A 70 34.47 -53.02 -58.07
C SER A 70 35.24 -52.27 -59.16
N PHE A 71 35.44 -52.96 -60.29
CA PHE A 71 36.12 -52.42 -61.47
C PHE A 71 35.15 -51.64 -62.37
N THR A 72 35.42 -50.35 -62.48
CA THR A 72 34.67 -49.41 -63.34
C THR A 72 35.57 -48.89 -64.47
N LYS A 73 35.03 -48.02 -65.33
CA LYS A 73 35.82 -47.29 -66.35
C LYS A 73 37.00 -46.52 -65.74
N LYS A 74 36.87 -45.98 -64.51
CA LYS A 74 37.97 -45.30 -63.81
C LYS A 74 39.07 -46.28 -63.39
N SER A 75 38.70 -47.51 -63.03
CA SER A 75 39.59 -48.62 -62.67
C SER A 75 40.19 -49.36 -63.88
N GLY A 76 39.99 -48.86 -65.11
CA GLY A 76 40.47 -49.50 -66.34
C GLY A 76 39.51 -50.49 -67.02
N PHE A 77 38.32 -50.76 -66.46
CA PHE A 77 37.32 -51.62 -67.09
C PHE A 77 36.55 -50.86 -68.19
N THR A 78 37.11 -50.83 -69.39
CA THR A 78 36.58 -50.12 -70.56
C THR A 78 35.32 -50.73 -71.18
N GLY A 79 34.96 -51.97 -70.79
CA GLY A 79 33.77 -52.65 -71.29
C GLY A 79 32.44 -52.04 -70.82
N ILE A 80 32.40 -51.50 -69.60
CA ILE A 80 31.24 -50.90 -68.91
C ILE A 80 30.07 -51.89 -68.72
N GLU A 81 29.37 -52.26 -69.78
CA GLU A 81 28.24 -53.19 -69.75
C GLU A 81 28.69 -54.59 -70.21
N THR A 82 28.56 -55.58 -69.33
CA THR A 82 28.82 -57.00 -69.65
C THR A 82 27.63 -57.65 -70.35
N LYS A 83 27.85 -58.70 -71.15
CA LYS A 83 26.78 -59.43 -71.86
C LYS A 83 26.40 -60.74 -71.19
N ASN A 84 25.13 -61.12 -71.30
CA ASN A 84 24.53 -62.21 -70.54
C ASN A 84 25.26 -63.54 -70.80
N ASN A 85 25.70 -64.19 -69.72
CA ASN A 85 26.49 -65.43 -69.73
C ASN A 85 27.79 -65.40 -70.58
N ALA A 86 28.26 -64.22 -71.00
CA ALA A 86 29.43 -64.08 -71.85
C ALA A 86 30.73 -64.12 -71.02
N CYS A 87 31.04 -65.26 -70.41
CA CYS A 87 32.23 -65.43 -69.58
C CYS A 87 32.90 -66.80 -69.79
N PHE A 88 34.24 -66.82 -69.78
CA PHE A 88 35.04 -68.04 -69.93
C PHE A 88 36.33 -67.94 -69.12
N ARG A 89 36.74 -69.03 -68.45
CA ARG A 89 38.01 -69.12 -67.71
C ARG A 89 38.96 -70.02 -68.49
N ASP A 90 40.13 -69.51 -68.85
CA ASP A 90 41.12 -70.28 -69.62
C ASP A 90 42.00 -71.17 -68.74
N ASN A 91 42.76 -72.08 -69.39
CA ASN A 91 43.63 -73.05 -68.71
C ASN A 91 44.81 -72.41 -67.95
N LYS A 92 45.04 -71.09 -68.07
CA LYS A 92 46.02 -70.33 -67.28
C LYS A 92 45.38 -69.58 -66.11
N GLY A 93 44.05 -69.67 -65.95
CA GLY A 93 43.30 -68.99 -64.90
C GLY A 93 42.87 -67.56 -65.24
N ASN A 94 43.09 -67.07 -66.48
CA ASN A 94 42.55 -65.76 -66.86
C ASN A 94 41.04 -65.88 -67.12
N ILE A 95 40.33 -64.77 -66.90
CA ILE A 95 38.88 -64.66 -67.06
C ILE A 95 38.59 -63.73 -68.24
N TRP A 96 37.99 -64.30 -69.27
CA TRP A 96 37.51 -63.62 -70.46
C TRP A 96 36.05 -63.20 -70.23
N ILE A 97 35.75 -61.93 -70.50
CA ILE A 97 34.47 -61.29 -70.18
C ILE A 97 33.96 -60.56 -71.43
N GLY A 98 32.83 -60.99 -71.97
CA GLY A 98 32.14 -60.35 -73.08
C GLY A 98 31.41 -59.10 -72.63
N THR A 99 31.61 -58.00 -73.34
CA THR A 99 31.06 -56.67 -73.05
C THR A 99 30.49 -56.04 -74.32
N VAL A 100 29.74 -54.94 -74.19
CA VAL A 100 29.29 -54.15 -75.36
C VAL A 100 30.44 -53.69 -76.26
N ASN A 101 31.64 -53.53 -75.70
CA ASN A 101 32.84 -53.07 -76.41
C ASN A 101 33.78 -54.23 -76.82
N GLY A 102 33.29 -55.47 -76.84
CA GLY A 102 34.06 -56.68 -77.17
C GLY A 102 34.53 -57.47 -75.95
N ALA A 103 35.57 -58.29 -76.12
CA ALA A 103 36.10 -59.15 -75.07
C ALA A 103 37.13 -58.41 -74.20
N PHE A 104 36.93 -58.44 -72.89
CA PHE A 104 37.86 -57.95 -71.87
C PHE A 104 38.58 -59.13 -71.20
N LEU A 105 39.89 -59.01 -70.97
CA LEU A 105 40.71 -60.02 -70.32
C LEU A 105 41.08 -59.56 -68.90
N CYS A 106 40.63 -60.28 -67.89
CA CYS A 106 41.06 -60.11 -66.51
C CYS A 106 42.04 -61.23 -66.13
N ASN A 107 43.19 -60.87 -65.52
CA ASN A 107 44.14 -61.82 -64.95
C ASN A 107 44.14 -61.64 -63.42
N PRO A 108 43.54 -62.58 -62.65
CA PRO A 108 43.45 -62.47 -61.19
C PRO A 108 44.82 -62.32 -60.52
N SER A 109 45.83 -63.06 -60.98
CA SER A 109 47.18 -63.10 -60.39
C SER A 109 47.99 -61.81 -60.56
N VAL A 110 47.50 -60.83 -61.34
CA VAL A 110 48.14 -59.52 -61.55
C VAL A 110 47.42 -58.40 -60.76
N ILE A 111 46.28 -58.70 -60.11
CA ILE A 111 45.52 -57.73 -59.29
C ILE A 111 46.29 -57.45 -57.99
N LYS A 112 47.13 -56.42 -58.01
CA LYS A 112 47.94 -56.01 -56.84
C LYS A 112 47.08 -55.26 -55.82
N LYS A 113 46.54 -55.97 -54.83
CA LYS A 113 45.89 -55.38 -53.66
C LYS A 113 46.80 -54.38 -52.94
N SER A 114 46.24 -53.25 -52.48
CA SER A 114 47.01 -52.11 -51.97
C SER A 114 46.71 -51.81 -50.50
N PHE A 115 47.42 -52.48 -49.60
CA PHE A 115 47.26 -52.35 -48.14
C PHE A 115 47.83 -51.04 -47.52
N ASN A 116 48.07 -50.01 -48.34
CA ASN A 116 48.60 -48.73 -47.88
C ASN A 116 47.49 -47.90 -47.21
N GLU A 117 47.76 -47.37 -46.02
CA GLU A 117 46.87 -46.41 -45.36
C GLU A 117 46.68 -45.14 -46.21
N PRO A 118 45.44 -44.62 -46.31
CA PRO A 118 45.17 -43.41 -47.09
C PRO A 118 45.69 -42.14 -46.39
N ILE A 119 46.50 -41.33 -47.10
CA ILE A 119 47.02 -40.07 -46.54
C ILE A 119 45.91 -39.01 -46.54
N ILE A 120 45.46 -38.63 -45.34
CA ILE A 120 44.46 -37.58 -45.08
C ILE A 120 45.12 -36.24 -44.72
N LYS A 121 44.59 -35.13 -45.24
CA LYS A 121 45.04 -33.77 -44.89
C LYS A 121 43.88 -32.78 -44.86
N ILE A 122 43.81 -31.94 -43.83
CA ILE A 122 42.94 -30.75 -43.79
C ILE A 122 43.56 -29.68 -44.70
N THR A 123 42.81 -29.19 -45.67
CA THR A 123 43.28 -28.29 -46.73
C THR A 123 42.86 -26.84 -46.53
N ASP A 124 41.65 -26.62 -46.01
CA ASP A 124 41.08 -25.29 -45.80
C ASP A 124 40.28 -25.26 -44.49
N PHE A 125 40.26 -24.10 -43.86
CA PHE A 125 39.60 -23.83 -42.60
C PHE A 125 38.92 -22.47 -42.70
N ARG A 126 37.59 -22.45 -42.62
CA ARG A 126 36.78 -21.24 -42.81
C ARG A 126 35.99 -20.88 -41.58
N VAL A 127 35.83 -19.58 -41.36
CA VAL A 127 35.06 -19.01 -40.26
C VAL A 127 34.08 -18.02 -40.86
N LYS A 128 32.77 -18.29 -40.74
CA LYS A 128 31.70 -17.55 -41.43
C LYS A 128 31.92 -17.44 -42.96
N GLY A 129 32.55 -18.45 -43.56
CA GLY A 129 32.84 -18.52 -45.00
C GLY A 129 34.18 -17.91 -45.42
N GLU A 130 34.83 -17.10 -44.58
CA GLU A 130 36.17 -16.55 -44.85
C GLU A 130 37.26 -17.56 -44.46
N ALA A 131 38.23 -17.79 -45.34
CA ALA A 131 39.37 -18.68 -45.08
C ALA A 131 40.34 -18.06 -44.04
N MET A 132 40.77 -18.86 -43.07
CA MET A 132 41.68 -18.44 -41.99
C MET A 132 42.89 -19.38 -41.87
N PRO A 133 44.08 -18.86 -41.53
CA PRO A 133 45.29 -19.67 -41.42
C PRO A 133 45.23 -20.63 -40.23
N MET A 134 45.41 -21.93 -40.52
CA MET A 134 45.48 -23.02 -39.53
C MET A 134 46.75 -22.91 -38.67
N THR A 135 46.68 -22.09 -37.62
CA THR A 135 47.78 -21.88 -36.66
C THR A 135 47.55 -22.67 -35.37
N ALA A 136 48.62 -23.21 -34.78
CA ALA A 136 48.56 -24.15 -33.65
C ALA A 136 47.90 -23.61 -32.36
N HIS A 137 47.66 -22.29 -32.27
CA HIS A 137 47.06 -21.63 -31.12
C HIS A 137 45.91 -20.68 -31.52
N LEU A 138 45.18 -20.98 -32.58
CA LEU A 138 44.11 -20.12 -33.11
C LEU A 138 43.03 -19.82 -32.05
N ARG A 139 42.79 -18.52 -31.80
CA ARG A 139 41.80 -18.00 -30.84
C ARG A 139 40.75 -17.16 -31.57
N LEU A 140 39.53 -17.65 -31.61
CA LEU A 140 38.40 -16.99 -32.27
C LEU A 140 37.60 -16.14 -31.26
N PRO A 141 37.10 -14.95 -31.65
CA PRO A 141 36.12 -14.20 -30.86
C PRO A 141 34.81 -14.97 -30.65
N SER A 142 34.03 -14.60 -29.64
CA SER A 142 32.72 -15.23 -29.36
C SER A 142 31.65 -15.03 -30.46
N ASN A 143 31.93 -14.18 -31.46
CA ASN A 143 31.08 -13.96 -32.63
C ASN A 143 31.45 -14.89 -33.81
N ASN A 144 32.49 -15.72 -33.67
CA ASN A 144 33.07 -16.52 -34.74
C ASN A 144 32.84 -18.01 -34.40
N ASN A 145 31.58 -18.41 -34.55
CA ASN A 145 31.00 -19.66 -34.06
C ASN A 145 30.49 -20.60 -35.18
N ASP A 146 30.45 -20.13 -36.42
CA ASP A 146 30.12 -20.93 -37.60
C ASP A 146 31.43 -21.22 -38.36
N ILE A 147 31.80 -22.49 -38.43
CA ILE A 147 33.15 -22.95 -38.81
C ILE A 147 33.05 -24.12 -39.79
N SER A 148 33.78 -24.05 -40.89
CA SER A 148 33.84 -25.12 -41.91
C SER A 148 35.26 -25.65 -42.07
N PHE A 149 35.37 -26.96 -42.28
CA PHE A 149 36.61 -27.66 -42.57
C PHE A 149 36.52 -28.31 -43.94
N THR A 150 37.54 -28.12 -44.78
CA THR A 150 37.73 -28.90 -46.00
C THR A 150 38.94 -29.79 -45.83
N TYR A 151 38.83 -31.05 -46.24
CA TYR A 151 39.86 -32.07 -46.13
C TYR A 151 39.90 -32.90 -47.41
N ILE A 152 41.03 -33.55 -47.65
CA ILE A 152 41.19 -34.45 -48.79
C ILE A 152 42.06 -35.64 -48.40
N SER A 153 41.69 -36.80 -48.92
CA SER A 153 42.55 -37.98 -48.93
C SER A 153 42.84 -38.42 -50.37
N ILE A 154 44.01 -39.01 -50.59
CA ILE A 154 44.49 -39.41 -51.92
C ILE A 154 44.49 -40.93 -52.02
N CYS A 155 43.52 -41.46 -52.77
CA CYS A 155 43.54 -42.84 -53.26
C CYS A 155 43.86 -42.81 -54.76
N LEU A 156 44.96 -43.46 -55.17
CA LEU A 156 45.41 -43.46 -56.58
C LEU A 156 44.73 -44.55 -57.43
N THR A 157 44.25 -45.62 -56.81
CA THR A 157 43.58 -46.77 -57.46
C THR A 157 42.11 -46.48 -57.73
N ASN A 158 41.40 -45.88 -56.77
CA ASN A 158 40.03 -45.42 -56.96
C ASN A 158 39.71 -44.19 -56.08
N PRO A 159 39.78 -42.95 -56.63
CA PRO A 159 39.46 -41.72 -55.90
C PRO A 159 38.02 -41.66 -55.36
N ASP A 160 37.06 -42.26 -56.06
CA ASP A 160 35.62 -42.19 -55.71
C ASP A 160 35.27 -43.08 -54.50
N ALA A 161 36.07 -44.10 -54.23
CA ALA A 161 35.82 -45.06 -53.15
C ALA A 161 36.27 -44.54 -51.77
N VAL A 162 36.91 -43.37 -51.70
CA VAL A 162 37.31 -42.74 -50.44
C VAL A 162 36.06 -42.48 -49.59
N ARG A 163 36.15 -42.80 -48.30
CA ARG A 163 35.10 -42.48 -47.30
C ARG A 163 35.71 -41.77 -46.10
N TYR A 164 34.99 -40.83 -45.49
CA TYR A 164 35.51 -40.04 -44.38
C TYR A 164 34.73 -40.26 -43.08
N LYS A 165 35.45 -40.21 -41.95
CA LYS A 165 34.89 -40.11 -40.61
C LYS A 165 35.51 -38.93 -39.88
N ILE A 166 34.69 -38.21 -39.12
CA ILE A 166 35.05 -37.00 -38.40
C ILE A 166 34.71 -37.09 -36.92
N LEU A 167 35.45 -36.34 -36.10
CA LEU A 167 35.25 -36.24 -34.65
C LEU A 167 35.65 -34.84 -34.18
N LEU A 168 34.71 -34.05 -33.68
CA LEU A 168 34.95 -32.72 -33.10
C LEU A 168 34.88 -32.78 -31.57
N ASN A 169 36.00 -33.14 -30.93
CA ASN A 169 36.10 -33.15 -29.47
C ASN A 169 35.77 -31.76 -28.90
N GLY A 170 34.95 -31.73 -27.86
CA GLY A 170 34.36 -30.50 -27.30
C GLY A 170 32.98 -30.15 -27.87
N LEU A 171 32.52 -30.83 -28.93
CA LEU A 171 31.11 -30.86 -29.36
C LEU A 171 30.49 -32.24 -29.18
N HIS A 172 31.20 -33.28 -29.60
CA HIS A 172 30.82 -34.70 -29.47
C HIS A 172 32.08 -35.56 -29.37
N ASP A 173 31.95 -36.77 -28.79
CA ASP A 173 33.08 -37.67 -28.53
C ASP A 173 33.02 -39.00 -29.31
N GLU A 174 32.03 -39.16 -30.21
CA GLU A 174 31.88 -40.31 -31.11
C GLU A 174 32.21 -39.94 -32.57
N TRP A 175 32.73 -40.91 -33.34
CA TRP A 175 33.06 -40.72 -34.75
C TRP A 175 31.80 -40.72 -35.64
N GLN A 176 31.60 -39.63 -36.38
CA GLN A 176 30.51 -39.49 -37.35
C GLN A 176 31.01 -39.90 -38.74
N ASP A 177 30.28 -40.78 -39.42
CA ASP A 177 30.54 -41.14 -40.83
C ASP A 177 29.85 -40.12 -41.75
N VAL A 178 30.59 -39.57 -42.70
CA VAL A 178 30.10 -38.54 -43.64
C VAL A 178 30.23 -38.98 -45.10
N GLY A 179 30.46 -40.27 -45.34
CA GLY A 179 30.47 -40.83 -46.69
C GLY A 179 31.56 -40.21 -47.57
N GLU A 180 31.16 -39.66 -48.72
CA GLU A 180 32.05 -39.03 -49.71
C GLU A 180 32.30 -37.53 -49.44
N GLU A 181 31.60 -36.91 -48.49
CA GLU A 181 31.69 -35.47 -48.26
C GLU A 181 33.09 -35.06 -47.78
N ASN A 182 33.72 -34.14 -48.51
CA ASN A 182 35.08 -33.65 -48.25
C ASN A 182 35.12 -32.30 -47.50
N MET A 183 33.94 -31.80 -47.10
CA MET A 183 33.77 -30.54 -46.39
C MET A 183 32.63 -30.68 -45.37
N ILE A 184 32.86 -30.26 -44.13
CA ILE A 184 31.83 -30.21 -43.07
C ILE A 184 31.70 -28.80 -42.49
N THR A 185 30.50 -28.42 -42.05
CA THR A 185 30.25 -27.13 -41.38
C THR A 185 29.56 -27.31 -40.03
N PHE A 186 30.19 -26.78 -38.98
CA PHE A 186 29.66 -26.72 -37.63
C PHE A 186 29.13 -25.31 -37.34
N ASN A 187 27.82 -25.19 -37.14
CA ASN A 187 27.16 -23.92 -36.84
C ASN A 187 27.00 -23.72 -35.33
N LYS A 188 27.04 -22.46 -34.87
CA LYS A 188 26.73 -22.04 -33.50
C LYS A 188 27.55 -22.73 -32.39
N LEU A 189 28.83 -23.04 -32.63
CA LEU A 189 29.74 -23.57 -31.62
C LEU A 189 29.85 -22.63 -30.39
N GLN A 190 29.93 -23.21 -29.20
CA GLN A 190 29.97 -22.47 -27.94
C GLN A 190 31.39 -21.98 -27.61
N PRO A 191 31.58 -21.05 -26.65
CA PRO A 191 32.92 -20.66 -26.17
C PRO A 191 33.67 -21.79 -25.46
N GLY A 192 34.42 -22.60 -26.23
CA GLY A 192 35.14 -23.78 -25.76
C GLY A 192 36.54 -23.94 -26.38
N ARG A 193 37.22 -25.04 -26.03
CA ARG A 193 38.35 -25.57 -26.79
C ARG A 193 37.83 -26.71 -27.65
N TYR A 194 38.31 -26.80 -28.89
CA TYR A 194 37.88 -27.80 -29.85
C TYR A 194 39.09 -28.41 -30.55
N THR A 195 39.01 -29.71 -30.83
CA THR A 195 39.92 -30.40 -31.76
C THR A 195 39.06 -31.11 -32.78
N PHE A 196 39.19 -30.70 -34.04
CA PHE A 196 38.62 -31.41 -35.18
C PHE A 196 39.60 -32.49 -35.61
N ASN A 197 39.10 -33.72 -35.78
CA ASN A 197 39.86 -34.87 -36.26
C ASN A 197 39.14 -35.43 -37.49
N VAL A 198 39.89 -35.88 -38.49
CA VAL A 198 39.36 -36.61 -39.64
C VAL A 198 40.25 -37.80 -40.01
N ILE A 199 39.61 -38.92 -40.29
CA ILE A 199 40.19 -40.12 -40.90
C ILE A 199 39.50 -40.39 -42.24
N ALA A 200 40.21 -41.06 -43.13
CA ALA A 200 39.74 -41.52 -44.42
C ALA A 200 39.91 -43.04 -44.55
N ARG A 201 39.09 -43.64 -45.40
CA ARG A 201 39.16 -45.04 -45.82
C ARG A 201 39.57 -45.12 -47.28
N ASN A 202 40.41 -46.10 -47.63
CA ASN A 202 40.70 -46.41 -49.04
C ASN A 202 39.64 -47.36 -49.65
N ASP A 203 39.87 -47.76 -50.90
CA ASP A 203 39.07 -48.69 -51.69
C ASP A 203 39.12 -50.14 -51.20
N GLU A 204 40.21 -50.53 -50.52
CA GLU A 204 40.37 -51.83 -49.83
C GLU A 204 39.74 -51.83 -48.42
N GLY A 205 38.99 -50.79 -48.04
CA GLY A 205 38.30 -50.71 -46.75
C GLY A 205 39.16 -50.30 -45.56
N ILE A 206 40.44 -49.95 -45.77
CA ILE A 206 41.43 -49.65 -44.72
C ILE A 206 41.32 -48.18 -44.32
N TRP A 207 41.13 -47.93 -43.02
CA TRP A 207 41.21 -46.59 -42.41
C TRP A 207 42.65 -46.26 -42.03
N ASN A 208 43.04 -44.99 -42.09
CA ASN A 208 44.34 -44.55 -41.55
C ASN A 208 44.36 -44.53 -40.01
N SER A 209 45.49 -44.93 -39.43
CA SER A 209 45.67 -45.07 -37.98
C SER A 209 45.89 -43.73 -37.26
N ILE A 210 46.42 -42.72 -37.95
CA ILE A 210 46.74 -41.39 -37.39
C ILE A 210 45.81 -40.34 -38.02
N PRO A 211 44.84 -39.75 -37.29
CA PRO A 211 43.94 -38.74 -37.84
C PRO A 211 44.66 -37.44 -38.20
N ALA A 212 44.19 -36.75 -39.24
CA ALA A 212 44.54 -35.35 -39.42
C ALA A 212 43.74 -34.51 -38.43
N GLN A 213 44.44 -33.77 -37.56
CA GLN A 213 43.84 -33.03 -36.45
C GLN A 213 44.13 -31.51 -36.53
N PHE A 214 43.17 -30.68 -36.12
CA PHE A 214 43.35 -29.25 -35.93
C PHE A 214 42.64 -28.75 -34.68
N SER A 215 43.36 -28.01 -33.83
CA SER A 215 42.84 -27.49 -32.56
C SER A 215 42.68 -25.97 -32.56
N PHE A 216 41.56 -25.48 -32.06
CA PHE A 216 41.23 -24.06 -31.95
C PHE A 216 40.47 -23.76 -30.65
N ARG A 217 40.34 -22.47 -30.31
CA ARG A 217 39.60 -22.04 -29.11
C ARG A 217 38.69 -20.85 -29.40
N ILE A 218 37.40 -20.99 -29.12
CA ILE A 218 36.45 -19.88 -29.12
C ILE A 218 36.49 -19.22 -27.73
N LEU A 219 36.77 -17.91 -27.70
CA LEU A 219 36.88 -17.14 -26.47
C LEU A 219 35.51 -16.74 -25.92
N ALA A 220 35.36 -16.71 -24.60
CA ALA A 220 34.15 -16.21 -23.96
C ALA A 220 33.98 -14.68 -24.17
N PRO A 221 32.74 -14.18 -24.34
CA PRO A 221 32.43 -12.76 -24.45
C PRO A 221 33.01 -11.95 -23.30
N PHE A 222 33.41 -10.70 -23.53
CA PHE A 222 34.04 -9.86 -22.51
C PHE A 222 33.13 -9.63 -21.29
N TYR A 223 31.82 -9.46 -21.51
CA TYR A 223 30.84 -9.22 -20.45
C TYR A 223 30.60 -10.43 -19.52
N LYS A 224 31.03 -11.64 -19.92
CA LYS A 224 31.00 -12.84 -19.05
C LYS A 224 32.30 -13.04 -18.24
N ARG A 225 33.26 -12.12 -18.32
CA ARG A 225 34.54 -12.23 -17.60
C ARG A 225 34.45 -11.59 -16.21
N ALA A 226 35.06 -12.23 -15.22
CA ALA A 226 34.98 -11.82 -13.82
C ALA A 226 35.30 -10.33 -13.57
N TRP A 227 36.32 -9.77 -14.23
CA TRP A 227 36.69 -8.35 -14.09
C TRP A 227 35.55 -7.39 -14.45
N PHE A 228 34.75 -7.72 -15.48
CA PHE A 228 33.64 -6.87 -15.93
C PHE A 228 32.47 -6.96 -14.95
N ILE A 229 32.21 -8.15 -14.42
CA ILE A 229 31.19 -8.39 -13.39
C ILE A 229 31.56 -7.66 -12.09
N ILE A 230 32.83 -7.71 -11.68
CA ILE A 230 33.35 -6.97 -10.51
C ILE A 230 33.22 -5.45 -10.73
N MET A 231 33.58 -4.95 -11.92
CA MET A 231 33.42 -3.53 -12.26
C MET A 231 31.94 -3.08 -12.18
N LEU A 232 31.02 -3.90 -12.69
CA LEU A 232 29.58 -3.63 -12.62
C LEU A 232 29.08 -3.59 -11.17
N ILE A 233 29.50 -4.55 -10.34
CA ILE A 233 29.17 -4.57 -8.89
C ILE A 233 29.71 -3.33 -8.19
N MET A 234 30.95 -2.91 -8.47
CA MET A 234 31.55 -1.70 -7.90
C MET A 234 30.80 -0.42 -8.30
N ILE A 235 30.31 -0.33 -9.55
CA ILE A 235 29.49 0.80 -10.01
C ILE A 235 28.15 0.84 -9.26
N VAL A 236 27.48 -0.31 -9.10
CA VAL A 236 26.22 -0.42 -8.34
C VAL A 236 26.42 -0.08 -6.86
N LEU A 237 27.52 -0.52 -6.24
CA LEU A 237 27.83 -0.18 -4.85
C LEU A 237 28.09 1.33 -4.70
N ALA A 238 28.82 1.94 -5.64
CA ALA A 238 29.10 3.37 -5.64
C ALA A 238 27.85 4.24 -5.81
N THR A 239 26.90 3.85 -6.67
CA THR A 239 25.63 4.59 -6.83
C THR A 239 24.73 4.46 -5.59
N ILE A 240 24.69 3.30 -4.95
CA ILE A 240 23.99 3.10 -3.66
C ILE A 240 24.58 4.00 -2.56
N ILE A 241 25.92 3.99 -2.39
CA ILE A 241 26.59 4.84 -1.39
C ILE A 241 26.37 6.33 -1.68
N SER A 242 26.43 6.74 -2.94
CA SER A 242 26.16 8.13 -3.37
C SER A 242 24.73 8.55 -3.04
N TYR A 243 23.74 7.73 -3.40
CA TYR A 243 22.32 7.98 -3.08
C TYR A 243 22.08 8.10 -1.57
N ILE A 244 22.66 7.22 -0.76
CA ILE A 244 22.56 7.27 0.71
C ILE A 244 23.11 8.61 1.24
N LYS A 245 24.32 9.01 0.83
CA LYS A 245 24.93 10.29 1.28
C LYS A 245 24.17 11.53 0.80
N ILE A 246 23.57 11.50 -0.38
CA ILE A 246 22.71 12.59 -0.87
C ILE A 246 21.44 12.68 -0.01
N ARG A 247 20.77 11.55 0.26
CA ARG A 247 19.57 11.49 1.09
C ARG A 247 19.84 11.92 2.54
N GLU A 248 20.96 11.49 3.11
CA GLU A 248 21.42 11.90 4.45
C GLU A 248 21.62 13.43 4.54
N ARG A 249 22.30 14.05 3.57
CA ARG A 249 22.49 15.50 3.53
C ARG A 249 21.16 16.26 3.43
N ASN A 250 20.21 15.76 2.63
CA ASN A 250 18.90 16.38 2.49
C ASN A 250 18.10 16.29 3.80
N LEU A 251 18.08 15.13 4.46
CA LEU A 251 17.43 14.94 5.77
C LEU A 251 18.01 15.87 6.85
N ILE A 252 19.34 16.07 6.87
CA ILE A 252 19.99 16.99 7.82
C ILE A 252 19.61 18.45 7.53
N TYR A 253 19.45 18.84 6.26
CA TYR A 253 19.01 20.17 5.87
C TYR A 253 17.55 20.43 6.25
N GLU A 254 16.64 19.52 5.88
CA GLU A 254 15.21 19.59 6.23
C GLU A 254 15.00 19.66 7.75
N LYS A 255 15.76 18.87 8.52
CA LYS A 255 15.71 18.88 9.98
C LYS A 255 16.02 20.26 10.56
N ARG A 256 17.08 20.95 10.10
CA ARG A 256 17.43 22.30 10.60
C ARG A 256 16.34 23.32 10.30
N VAL A 257 15.83 23.33 9.07
CA VAL A 257 14.76 24.24 8.64
C VAL A 257 13.46 23.99 9.44
N LEU A 258 13.21 22.75 9.86
CA LEU A 258 12.10 22.42 10.75
C LEU A 258 12.36 22.89 12.19
N GLU A 259 13.56 22.67 12.74
CA GLU A 259 13.95 23.11 14.09
C GLU A 259 13.88 24.64 14.24
N GLU A 260 14.29 25.41 13.23
CA GLU A 260 14.15 26.87 13.19
C GLU A 260 12.68 27.31 13.21
N ARG A 261 11.84 26.79 12.30
CA ARG A 261 10.39 27.11 12.24
C ARG A 261 9.64 26.72 13.51
N VAL A 262 10.02 25.61 14.16
CA VAL A 262 9.45 25.22 15.46
C VAL A 262 9.84 26.24 16.52
N LYS A 263 11.11 26.65 16.59
CA LYS A 263 11.59 27.66 17.55
C LYS A 263 10.88 29.01 17.38
N GLU A 264 10.72 29.48 16.13
CA GLU A 264 9.96 30.70 15.81
C GLU A 264 8.51 30.61 16.28
N ARG A 265 7.81 29.51 15.96
CA ARG A 265 6.41 29.31 16.35
C ARG A 265 6.22 29.20 17.85
N THR A 266 7.11 28.50 18.56
CA THR A 266 7.06 28.38 20.02
C THR A 266 7.29 29.74 20.69
N LEU A 267 8.20 30.57 20.17
CA LEU A 267 8.43 31.93 20.68
C LEU A 267 7.19 32.82 20.46
N ALA A 268 6.65 32.84 19.25
CA ALA A 268 5.45 33.62 18.92
C ALA A 268 4.22 33.18 19.75
N LEU A 269 4.05 31.87 19.97
CA LEU A 269 2.98 31.32 20.79
C LEU A 269 3.14 31.70 22.27
N SER A 270 4.36 31.71 22.80
CA SER A 270 4.61 32.19 24.17
C SER A 270 4.19 33.65 24.33
N VAL A 271 4.66 34.54 23.44
CA VAL A 271 4.34 35.97 23.50
C VAL A 271 2.83 36.22 23.42
N ALA A 272 2.12 35.52 22.52
CA ALA A 272 0.67 35.62 22.41
C ALA A 272 -0.06 35.12 23.68
N ASN A 273 0.43 34.04 24.31
CA ASN A 273 -0.11 33.52 25.55
C ASN A 273 0.16 34.45 26.75
N ASP A 274 1.33 35.07 26.81
CA ASP A 274 1.72 36.06 27.82
C ASP A 274 0.96 37.39 27.68
N GLU A 275 0.48 37.72 26.47
CA GLU A 275 -0.45 38.84 26.23
C GLU A 275 -1.89 38.46 26.64
N LEU A 276 -2.36 37.28 26.26
CA LEU A 276 -3.70 36.77 26.62
C LEU A 276 -3.87 36.63 28.14
N ALA A 277 -2.84 36.12 28.84
CA ALA A 277 -2.83 35.99 30.29
C ALA A 277 -2.95 37.36 31.00
N ARG A 278 -2.30 38.41 30.47
CA ARG A 278 -2.45 39.78 30.96
C ARG A 278 -3.86 40.32 30.71
N LYS A 279 -4.35 40.27 29.47
CA LYS A 279 -5.71 40.73 29.12
C LYS A 279 -6.80 40.05 29.97
N ASN A 280 -6.70 38.74 30.19
CA ASN A 280 -7.63 38.01 31.06
C ASN A 280 -7.55 38.45 32.52
N LYS A 281 -6.35 38.77 33.03
CA LYS A 281 -6.18 39.31 34.38
C LYS A 281 -6.82 40.70 34.50
N ASP A 282 -6.53 41.60 33.58
CA ASP A 282 -7.03 42.99 33.62
C ASP A 282 -8.57 43.02 33.59
N ILE A 283 -9.19 42.13 32.81
CA ILE A 283 -10.65 41.91 32.78
C ILE A 283 -11.15 41.36 34.13
N LEU A 284 -10.49 40.35 34.71
CA LEU A 284 -10.91 39.72 35.97
C LEU A 284 -10.81 40.71 37.15
N ASP A 285 -9.73 41.49 37.23
CA ASP A 285 -9.56 42.55 38.23
C ASP A 285 -10.66 43.62 38.09
N SER A 286 -11.02 43.99 36.84
CA SER A 286 -12.10 44.95 36.55
C SER A 286 -13.49 44.44 36.99
N ILE A 287 -13.82 43.17 36.70
CA ILE A 287 -15.11 42.58 37.11
C ILE A 287 -15.13 42.35 38.64
N THR A 288 -13.98 42.04 39.25
CA THR A 288 -13.85 41.94 40.71
C THR A 288 -14.04 43.30 41.40
N TYR A 289 -13.62 44.39 40.77
CA TYR A 289 -13.92 45.75 41.23
C TYR A 289 -15.42 46.07 41.10
N ALA A 290 -16.06 45.74 39.97
CA ALA A 290 -17.51 45.88 39.80
C ALA A 290 -18.30 45.11 40.87
N LYS A 291 -17.85 43.91 41.28
CA LYS A 291 -18.42 43.18 42.41
C LYS A 291 -18.35 43.95 43.72
N ARG A 292 -17.23 44.62 44.02
CA ARG A 292 -17.12 45.43 45.24
C ARG A 292 -18.14 46.57 45.23
N ILE A 293 -18.41 47.19 44.08
CA ILE A 293 -19.47 48.20 43.97
C ILE A 293 -20.85 47.57 44.19
N GLN A 294 -21.18 46.47 43.49
CA GLN A 294 -22.50 45.82 43.61
C GLN A 294 -22.79 45.31 45.03
N PHE A 295 -21.79 44.77 45.74
CA PHE A 295 -21.97 44.32 47.12
C PHE A 295 -21.97 45.46 48.14
N SER A 296 -21.46 46.65 47.80
CA SER A 296 -21.52 47.84 48.66
C SER A 296 -22.85 48.60 48.60
N ILE A 297 -23.70 48.35 47.60
CA ILE A 297 -25.06 48.93 47.59
C ILE A 297 -26.06 48.11 48.41
N LEU A 298 -25.87 46.79 48.52
CA LEU A 298 -26.75 45.91 49.29
C LEU A 298 -26.70 46.25 50.79
N PRO A 299 -27.83 46.21 51.53
CA PRO A 299 -27.83 46.52 52.96
C PRO A 299 -26.98 45.49 53.73
N PRO A 300 -25.97 45.92 54.50
CA PRO A 300 -24.98 45.01 55.11
C PRO A 300 -25.53 44.28 56.35
N ASP A 301 -26.41 44.95 57.10
CA ASP A 301 -27.15 44.40 58.23
C ASP A 301 -28.60 44.16 57.83
N ILE A 302 -29.21 43.10 58.35
CA ILE A 302 -30.63 42.81 58.15
C ILE A 302 -31.42 43.63 59.18
N PRO A 303 -32.26 44.60 58.79
CA PRO A 303 -32.92 45.52 59.73
C PRO A 303 -34.11 44.90 60.47
N PHE A 304 -34.51 43.68 60.12
CA PHE A 304 -35.72 43.01 60.60
C PHE A 304 -35.38 41.75 61.40
N ASP A 305 -35.96 41.61 62.59
CA ASP A 305 -35.87 40.38 63.38
C ASP A 305 -36.45 39.17 62.60
N ASN A 306 -35.94 37.97 62.90
CA ASN A 306 -36.34 36.69 62.29
C ASN A 306 -36.21 36.59 60.76
N THR A 307 -35.26 37.29 60.13
CA THR A 307 -35.10 37.35 58.67
C THR A 307 -33.79 36.70 58.17
N PHE A 308 -33.80 36.06 56.99
CA PHE A 308 -32.58 35.61 56.27
C PHE A 308 -32.52 36.16 54.84
N ILE A 309 -31.36 36.06 54.20
CA ILE A 309 -31.17 36.41 52.79
C ILE A 309 -30.28 35.36 52.12
N LEU A 310 -30.76 34.74 51.03
CA LEU A 310 -29.97 33.78 50.24
C LEU A 310 -29.57 34.45 48.93
N PHE A 311 -28.41 35.10 48.93
CA PHE A 311 -27.87 35.74 47.74
C PHE A 311 -26.67 34.97 47.21
N LYS A 312 -26.83 34.32 46.06
CA LYS A 312 -25.79 33.50 45.43
C LYS A 312 -25.74 33.72 43.90
N PRO A 313 -25.04 34.79 43.44
CA PRO A 313 -24.85 35.05 42.02
C PRO A 313 -24.24 33.86 41.26
N LYS A 314 -24.63 33.72 39.99
CA LYS A 314 -24.10 32.74 39.04
C LYS A 314 -22.66 33.05 38.64
N ASP A 315 -22.39 34.32 38.32
CA ASP A 315 -21.09 34.83 37.90
C ASP A 315 -20.45 35.69 39.03
N ILE A 316 -19.35 36.39 38.73
CA ILE A 316 -18.67 37.27 39.72
C ILE A 316 -19.61 38.40 40.20
N VAL A 317 -20.55 38.84 39.36
CA VAL A 317 -21.60 39.84 39.62
C VAL A 317 -22.97 39.31 39.14
N SER A 318 -24.07 39.76 39.75
CA SER A 318 -25.44 39.25 39.50
C SER A 318 -26.29 40.18 38.63
N GLY A 319 -27.40 39.65 38.10
CA GLY A 319 -28.58 40.46 37.75
C GLY A 319 -29.50 40.66 38.96
N ASP A 320 -29.75 39.58 39.71
CA ASP A 320 -30.55 39.57 40.93
C ASP A 320 -30.05 40.59 41.97
N PHE A 321 -30.97 41.13 42.78
CA PHE A 321 -30.64 41.79 44.04
C PHE A 321 -31.81 41.71 45.03
N TYR A 322 -31.53 42.07 46.28
CA TYR A 322 -32.54 42.23 47.33
C TYR A 322 -32.50 43.68 47.85
N TRP A 323 -33.64 44.17 48.31
CA TRP A 323 -33.78 45.52 48.83
C TRP A 323 -34.62 45.48 50.11
N LEU A 324 -34.14 46.13 51.16
CA LEU A 324 -34.72 46.14 52.50
C LEU A 324 -34.62 47.57 53.06
N THR A 325 -35.72 48.16 53.52
CA THR A 325 -35.68 49.48 54.18
C THR A 325 -36.87 49.71 55.12
N THR A 326 -36.76 50.70 56.00
CA THR A 326 -37.86 51.18 56.85
C THR A 326 -38.18 52.64 56.51
N ALA A 327 -39.43 52.92 56.13
CA ALA A 327 -39.89 54.26 55.76
C ALA A 327 -41.34 54.48 56.24
N GLY A 328 -41.65 55.69 56.72
CA GLY A 328 -43.01 56.02 57.20
C GLY A 328 -43.52 55.18 58.39
N GLY A 329 -42.64 54.44 59.07
CA GLY A 329 -43.02 53.46 60.10
C GLY A 329 -43.39 52.06 59.56
N LYS A 330 -43.34 51.85 58.24
CA LYS A 330 -43.55 50.57 57.57
C LYS A 330 -42.21 49.91 57.18
N GLU A 331 -42.24 48.60 57.04
CA GLU A 331 -41.13 47.74 56.63
C GLU A 331 -41.28 47.35 55.16
N PHE A 332 -40.23 47.52 54.36
CA PHE A 332 -40.24 47.21 52.93
C PHE A 332 -39.23 46.13 52.59
N LEU A 333 -39.66 45.16 51.78
CA LEU A 333 -38.83 44.08 51.28
C LEU A 333 -39.08 43.85 49.80
N ALA A 334 -38.02 43.70 49.01
CA ALA A 334 -38.12 43.21 47.64
C ALA A 334 -37.07 42.15 47.31
N ALA A 335 -37.50 41.16 46.53
CA ALA A 335 -36.62 40.25 45.78
C ALA A 335 -36.75 40.61 44.30
N VAL A 336 -35.61 40.92 43.66
CA VAL A 336 -35.56 41.48 42.30
C VAL A 336 -34.65 40.63 41.42
N ASP A 337 -35.10 40.39 40.20
CA ASP A 337 -34.49 39.53 39.20
C ASP A 337 -34.33 40.34 37.91
N CYS A 338 -33.15 40.91 37.68
CA CYS A 338 -32.89 41.76 36.52
C CYS A 338 -32.44 40.94 35.31
N THR A 339 -32.86 41.37 34.12
CA THR A 339 -32.49 40.72 32.87
C THR A 339 -30.97 40.72 32.62
N GLY A 340 -30.47 39.60 32.11
CA GLY A 340 -29.05 39.42 31.82
C GLY A 340 -28.24 38.93 33.03
N HIS A 341 -27.01 38.53 32.78
CA HIS A 341 -26.09 38.05 33.82
C HIS A 341 -24.68 38.59 33.58
N GLY A 342 -23.83 38.56 34.61
CA GLY A 342 -22.55 39.26 34.57
C GLY A 342 -22.75 40.78 34.56
N VAL A 343 -21.82 41.49 33.90
CA VAL A 343 -21.70 42.96 34.01
C VAL A 343 -22.97 43.75 33.61
N PRO A 344 -23.71 43.42 32.52
CA PRO A 344 -24.94 44.15 32.18
C PRO A 344 -26.03 44.03 33.26
N GLY A 345 -26.25 42.82 33.78
CA GLY A 345 -27.20 42.58 34.87
C GLY A 345 -26.86 43.38 36.12
N ALA A 346 -25.57 43.55 36.42
CA ALA A 346 -25.13 44.30 37.60
C ALA A 346 -25.43 45.81 37.52
N PHE A 347 -25.41 46.39 36.31
CA PHE A 347 -25.89 47.75 36.09
C PHE A 347 -27.42 47.85 36.28
N MET A 348 -28.17 46.85 35.80
CA MET A 348 -29.62 46.78 36.04
C MET A 348 -29.97 46.67 37.53
N SER A 349 -29.21 45.88 38.31
CA SER A 349 -29.37 45.82 39.77
C SER A 349 -29.17 47.20 40.42
N PHE A 350 -28.11 47.92 40.00
CA PHE A 350 -27.78 49.24 40.55
C PHE A 350 -28.87 50.29 40.22
N ILE A 351 -29.37 50.30 38.99
CA ILE A 351 -30.50 51.16 38.58
C ILE A 351 -31.75 50.83 39.40
N GLY A 352 -32.15 49.56 39.48
CA GLY A 352 -33.32 49.15 40.26
C GLY A 352 -33.22 49.53 41.75
N TYR A 353 -32.07 49.29 42.37
CA TYR A 353 -31.81 49.61 43.78
C TYR A 353 -31.86 51.12 44.06
N THR A 354 -31.25 51.93 43.19
CA THR A 354 -31.25 53.40 43.35
C THR A 354 -32.63 54.00 43.07
N SER A 355 -33.37 53.53 42.07
CA SER A 355 -34.76 53.94 41.83
C SER A 355 -35.70 53.55 42.98
N LEU A 356 -35.56 52.35 43.56
CA LEU A 356 -36.35 51.96 44.74
C LEU A 356 -36.12 52.89 45.94
N ASN A 357 -34.86 53.23 46.24
CA ASN A 357 -34.54 54.21 47.28
C ASN A 357 -35.16 55.59 46.99
N LYS A 358 -35.03 56.09 45.76
CA LYS A 358 -35.62 57.36 45.33
C LYS A 358 -37.14 57.39 45.55
N ILE A 359 -37.86 56.35 45.12
CA ILE A 359 -39.32 56.30 45.17
C ILE A 359 -39.85 56.18 46.61
N VAL A 360 -39.21 55.38 47.46
CA VAL A 360 -39.74 55.09 48.81
C VAL A 360 -39.16 56.02 49.89
N ILE A 361 -37.89 56.41 49.79
CA ILE A 361 -37.19 57.22 50.81
C ILE A 361 -37.26 58.72 50.47
N GLU A 362 -37.07 59.11 49.21
CA GLU A 362 -37.08 60.54 48.82
C GLU A 362 -38.47 61.05 48.45
N GLN A 363 -39.25 60.28 47.69
CA GLN A 363 -40.61 60.64 47.25
C GLN A 363 -41.70 60.21 48.25
N GLY A 364 -41.39 59.34 49.22
CA GLY A 364 -42.32 58.92 50.28
C GLY A 364 -43.50 58.06 49.80
N ILE A 365 -43.34 57.34 48.68
CA ILE A 365 -44.41 56.51 48.11
C ILE A 365 -44.37 55.12 48.78
N TYR A 366 -45.45 54.76 49.48
CA TYR A 366 -45.48 53.60 50.37
C TYR A 366 -46.38 52.43 49.91
N GLN A 367 -47.14 52.58 48.82
CA GLN A 367 -48.01 51.53 48.30
C GLN A 367 -47.26 50.69 47.24
N PRO A 368 -47.09 49.36 47.40
CA PRO A 368 -46.32 48.52 46.49
C PRO A 368 -46.64 48.69 45.01
N ALA A 369 -47.92 48.70 44.62
CA ALA A 369 -48.32 48.90 43.23
C ALA A 369 -47.86 50.25 42.66
N ALA A 370 -48.00 51.33 43.43
CA ALA A 370 -47.54 52.66 43.03
C ALA A 370 -46.02 52.72 42.92
N ILE A 371 -45.30 52.06 43.84
CA ILE A 371 -43.83 51.95 43.79
C ILE A 371 -43.40 51.22 42.51
N LEU A 372 -44.07 50.11 42.13
CA LEU A 372 -43.74 49.38 40.91
C LEU A 372 -44.10 50.16 39.63
N ASN A 373 -45.19 50.94 39.64
CA ASN A 373 -45.55 51.84 38.53
C ASN A 373 -44.44 52.90 38.31
N HIS A 374 -44.02 53.61 39.36
CA HIS A 374 -42.95 54.60 39.26
C HIS A 374 -41.59 53.97 38.94
N LEU A 375 -41.28 52.78 39.46
CA LEU A 375 -40.05 52.06 39.14
C LEU A 375 -40.01 51.68 37.65
N ASN A 376 -41.15 51.29 37.06
CA ASN A 376 -41.29 51.03 35.64
C ASN A 376 -41.03 52.28 34.78
N GLU A 377 -41.50 53.46 35.21
CA GLU A 377 -41.21 54.73 34.52
C GLU A 377 -39.75 55.16 34.66
N GLU A 378 -39.19 55.13 35.87
CA GLU A 378 -37.80 55.50 36.17
C GLU A 378 -36.79 54.60 35.43
N VAL A 379 -37.01 53.29 35.39
CA VAL A 379 -36.16 52.33 34.66
C VAL A 379 -36.27 52.55 33.15
N ALA A 380 -37.48 52.68 32.60
CA ALA A 380 -37.68 52.92 31.16
C ALA A 380 -37.11 54.27 30.69
N HIS A 381 -37.15 55.29 31.56
CA HIS A 381 -36.53 56.60 31.32
C HIS A 381 -34.99 56.52 31.37
N THR A 382 -34.43 55.92 32.42
CA THR A 382 -32.98 55.77 32.61
C THR A 382 -32.34 54.99 31.46
N LEU A 383 -32.98 53.92 31.00
CA LEU A 383 -32.54 53.09 29.88
C LEU A 383 -32.88 53.67 28.49
N HIS A 384 -33.48 54.86 28.41
CA HIS A 384 -33.81 55.54 27.16
C HIS A 384 -34.58 54.67 26.14
N GLN A 385 -35.54 53.84 26.59
CA GLN A 385 -36.27 52.85 25.75
C GLN A 385 -37.33 53.50 24.80
N LYS A 386 -36.92 54.54 24.06
CA LYS A 386 -37.73 55.30 23.09
C LYS A 386 -36.90 55.59 21.82
N GLY A 387 -36.57 54.54 21.08
CA GLY A 387 -35.79 54.57 19.84
C GLY A 387 -35.92 53.25 19.07
N GLU A 388 -35.20 53.10 17.95
CA GLU A 388 -35.22 51.85 17.15
C GLU A 388 -34.39 50.73 17.80
N ASP A 389 -33.28 51.05 18.46
CA ASP A 389 -32.47 50.11 19.26
C ASP A 389 -33.08 49.86 20.65
N ILE A 390 -34.24 49.18 20.69
CA ILE A 390 -34.90 48.81 21.95
C ILE A 390 -34.13 47.68 22.64
N VAL A 391 -33.30 48.04 23.62
CA VAL A 391 -32.71 47.10 24.58
C VAL A 391 -33.84 46.47 25.40
N ASN A 392 -34.05 45.16 25.27
CA ASN A 392 -35.14 44.42 25.91
C ASN A 392 -34.93 44.16 27.42
N ASP A 393 -34.14 45.01 28.09
CA ASP A 393 -33.83 44.88 29.50
C ASP A 393 -34.96 45.38 30.41
N GLY A 394 -35.02 44.81 31.61
CA GLY A 394 -36.05 45.04 32.60
C GLY A 394 -35.80 44.26 33.88
N MET A 395 -36.80 44.17 34.75
CA MET A 395 -36.71 43.39 35.99
C MET A 395 -38.05 42.77 36.40
N ASP A 396 -37.97 41.55 36.92
CA ASP A 396 -39.06 40.83 37.55
C ASP A 396 -38.89 40.98 39.07
N ILE A 397 -39.96 41.28 39.81
CA ILE A 397 -39.88 41.73 41.21
C ILE A 397 -41.05 41.19 42.02
N ALA A 398 -40.79 40.80 43.26
CA ALA A 398 -41.79 40.73 44.31
C ALA A 398 -41.49 41.85 45.30
N LEU A 399 -42.43 42.79 45.51
CA LEU A 399 -42.31 43.90 46.46
C LEU A 399 -43.42 43.80 47.51
N VAL A 400 -43.00 43.90 48.78
CA VAL A 400 -43.85 43.80 49.95
C VAL A 400 -43.66 45.04 50.82
N CYS A 401 -44.77 45.53 51.37
CA CYS A 401 -44.81 46.54 52.42
C CYS A 401 -45.60 45.98 53.61
N TYR A 402 -44.97 45.88 54.78
CA TYR A 402 -45.58 45.44 56.01
C TYR A 402 -45.78 46.62 56.97
N ASP A 403 -46.94 46.70 57.61
CA ASP A 403 -47.23 47.64 58.69
C ASP A 403 -47.28 46.90 60.04
N PRO A 404 -46.25 47.01 60.89
CA PRO A 404 -46.22 46.35 62.20
C PRO A 404 -47.31 46.81 63.17
N ALA A 405 -47.94 47.97 62.95
CA ALA A 405 -48.98 48.51 63.83
C ALA A 405 -50.40 48.01 63.48
N SER A 406 -50.64 47.63 62.23
CA SER A 406 -51.95 47.12 61.76
C SER A 406 -51.95 45.64 61.37
N HIS A 407 -50.77 44.98 61.37
CA HIS A 407 -50.55 43.62 60.85
C HIS A 407 -50.99 43.43 59.39
N LEU A 408 -51.00 44.54 58.63
CA LEU A 408 -51.36 44.56 57.23
C LEU A 408 -50.13 44.36 56.35
N LEU A 409 -50.24 43.45 55.38
CA LEU A 409 -49.26 43.25 54.32
C LEU A 409 -49.85 43.72 53.00
N GLU A 410 -49.17 44.65 52.35
CA GLU A 410 -49.42 44.99 50.97
C GLU A 410 -48.36 44.34 50.08
N TYR A 411 -48.77 43.85 48.90
CA TYR A 411 -47.90 43.19 47.93
C TYR A 411 -48.26 43.62 46.50
N ALA A 412 -47.23 43.83 45.69
CA ALA A 412 -47.33 43.88 44.23
C ALA A 412 -46.13 43.17 43.61
N GLY A 413 -46.27 42.63 42.41
CA GLY A 413 -45.17 41.93 41.75
C GLY A 413 -45.26 41.89 40.23
N ALA A 414 -44.09 41.88 39.60
CA ALA A 414 -43.86 41.65 38.18
C ALA A 414 -43.28 40.24 38.01
N PHE A 415 -44.05 39.32 37.44
CA PHE A 415 -43.82 37.88 37.27
C PHE A 415 -43.53 37.03 38.54
N ASN A 416 -42.84 37.55 39.56
CA ASN A 416 -42.43 36.82 40.77
C ASN A 416 -43.53 36.83 41.86
N PRO A 417 -44.19 35.69 42.15
CA PRO A 417 -45.32 35.62 43.09
C PRO A 417 -44.88 35.69 44.55
N LEU A 418 -45.80 36.09 45.43
CA LEU A 418 -45.62 35.98 46.88
C LEU A 418 -46.12 34.62 47.38
N LEU A 419 -45.35 33.95 48.23
CA LEU A 419 -45.83 32.77 48.97
C LEU A 419 -45.94 33.10 50.45
N ILE A 420 -47.09 32.79 51.05
CA ILE A 420 -47.30 32.80 52.50
C ILE A 420 -47.59 31.38 52.95
N ILE A 421 -46.88 30.90 53.97
CA ILE A 421 -47.17 29.63 54.63
C ILE A 421 -47.94 29.91 55.91
N ARG A 422 -49.19 29.44 55.96
CA ARG A 422 -50.12 29.60 57.09
C ARG A 422 -50.62 28.22 57.52
N HIS A 423 -50.48 27.86 58.79
CA HIS A 423 -50.85 26.54 59.35
C HIS A 423 -50.27 25.30 58.60
N GLY A 424 -49.26 25.49 57.75
CA GLY A 424 -48.65 24.45 56.90
C GLY A 424 -49.20 24.36 55.48
N GLU A 425 -50.22 25.15 55.13
CA GLU A 425 -50.68 25.32 53.75
C GLU A 425 -49.94 26.46 53.05
N ILE A 426 -49.81 26.39 51.73
CA ILE A 426 -49.12 27.39 50.89
C ILE A 426 -50.15 28.24 50.17
N ILE A 427 -50.17 29.54 50.46
CA ILE A 427 -51.02 30.56 49.84
C ILE A 427 -50.16 31.32 48.81
N GLU A 428 -50.43 31.10 47.51
CA GLU A 428 -49.75 31.75 46.38
C GLU A 428 -50.53 33.01 45.94
N THR A 429 -49.98 34.20 46.20
CA THR A 429 -50.51 35.45 45.64
C THR A 429 -49.76 35.75 44.33
N LYS A 430 -50.51 35.88 43.23
CA LYS A 430 -49.95 35.91 41.88
C LYS A 430 -49.51 37.32 41.48
N ALA A 431 -48.31 37.40 40.91
CA ALA A 431 -47.80 38.59 40.26
C ALA A 431 -48.51 38.90 38.94
N ASP A 432 -48.43 40.16 38.52
CA ASP A 432 -48.78 40.60 37.18
C ASP A 432 -47.80 40.06 36.14
N ARG A 433 -48.31 39.71 34.95
CA ARG A 433 -47.54 39.02 33.90
C ARG A 433 -46.87 39.98 32.92
N PHE A 434 -46.16 40.97 33.45
CA PHE A 434 -45.28 41.86 32.70
C PHE A 434 -44.14 42.36 33.59
N ALA A 435 -42.96 42.53 32.99
CA ALA A 435 -41.73 42.97 33.65
C ALA A 435 -41.67 44.50 33.75
N ILE A 436 -40.95 45.00 34.75
CA ILE A 436 -40.65 46.42 34.92
C ILE A 436 -39.62 46.88 33.88
N GLY A 437 -39.77 48.12 33.39
CA GLY A 437 -38.93 48.77 32.41
C GLY A 437 -39.36 48.53 30.95
N ARG A 438 -40.00 47.38 30.66
CA ARG A 438 -40.34 46.98 29.28
C ARG A 438 -41.58 47.71 28.73
N SER A 439 -41.36 48.65 27.82
CA SER A 439 -42.44 49.34 27.09
C SER A 439 -43.26 48.37 26.23
N THR A 440 -44.52 48.11 26.61
CA THR A 440 -45.42 47.19 25.87
C THR A 440 -46.58 47.91 25.16
N GLY A 441 -46.41 49.20 24.84
CA GLY A 441 -47.31 49.99 23.97
C GLY A 441 -48.70 50.31 24.56
N LYS A 442 -49.05 49.77 25.72
CA LYS A 442 -50.22 50.13 26.53
C LYS A 442 -49.75 50.49 27.93
N VAL A 443 -50.36 51.52 28.51
CA VAL A 443 -50.26 51.76 29.96
C VAL A 443 -50.84 50.54 30.66
N LYS A 444 -50.08 50.01 31.62
CA LYS A 444 -50.48 48.95 32.54
C LYS A 444 -50.04 49.39 33.93
N GLU A 445 -50.93 49.25 34.89
CA GLU A 445 -50.66 49.52 36.29
C GLU A 445 -50.55 48.18 37.02
N PHE A 446 -49.68 48.08 38.02
CA PHE A 446 -49.55 46.89 38.85
C PHE A 446 -50.72 46.76 39.83
N THR A 447 -51.11 45.53 40.12
CA THR A 447 -52.18 45.20 41.07
C THR A 447 -51.67 45.24 42.50
N ASN A 448 -52.34 46.00 43.39
CA ASN A 448 -52.04 46.00 44.82
C ASN A 448 -52.88 44.94 45.52
N HIS A 449 -52.24 43.95 46.15
CA HIS A 449 -52.88 42.95 46.99
C HIS A 449 -52.72 43.35 48.45
N THR A 450 -53.81 43.29 49.22
CA THR A 450 -53.81 43.60 50.65
C THR A 450 -54.23 42.36 51.44
N LEU A 451 -53.39 41.94 52.37
CA LEU A 451 -53.48 40.68 53.10
C LEU A 451 -53.32 40.96 54.60
N VAL A 452 -54.10 40.30 55.45
CA VAL A 452 -53.96 40.38 56.92
C VAL A 452 -53.12 39.20 57.39
N ILE A 453 -52.08 39.49 58.18
CA ILE A 453 -51.08 38.51 58.63
C ILE A 453 -51.44 37.94 60.00
N GLU A 454 -51.33 36.61 60.13
CA GLU A 454 -51.52 35.88 61.37
C GLU A 454 -50.18 35.60 62.06
N ASN A 455 -50.20 35.40 63.38
CA ASN A 455 -48.98 35.08 64.14
C ASN A 455 -48.44 33.69 63.75
N ASN A 456 -47.15 33.63 63.40
CA ASN A 456 -46.46 32.49 62.77
C ASN A 456 -46.70 32.27 61.27
N ASP A 457 -47.39 33.19 60.56
CA ASP A 457 -47.25 33.23 59.11
C ASP A 457 -45.77 33.35 58.71
N THR A 458 -45.40 32.69 57.61
CA THR A 458 -44.06 32.77 57.05
C THR A 458 -44.10 33.19 55.59
N ILE A 459 -43.49 34.32 55.28
CA ILE A 459 -43.47 34.92 53.94
C ILE A 459 -42.19 34.52 53.21
N TYR A 460 -42.30 34.11 51.94
CA TYR A 460 -41.19 33.79 51.04
C TYR A 460 -41.29 34.56 49.72
N MET A 461 -40.15 35.05 49.23
CA MET A 461 -39.95 35.68 47.92
C MET A 461 -38.66 35.14 47.28
N PHE A 462 -38.60 35.03 45.95
CA PHE A 462 -37.48 34.43 45.22
C PHE A 462 -37.44 34.89 43.75
N SER A 463 -36.22 34.96 43.18
CA SER A 463 -35.97 35.06 41.73
C SER A 463 -36.16 33.69 41.05
N ASP A 464 -36.17 33.62 39.71
CA ASP A 464 -36.39 32.35 39.02
C ASP A 464 -35.26 31.32 39.25
N GLY A 465 -34.03 31.80 39.47
CA GLY A 465 -32.82 30.97 39.48
C GLY A 465 -32.80 29.86 40.53
N TYR A 466 -33.51 29.99 41.65
CA TYR A 466 -33.62 28.89 42.62
C TYR A 466 -34.55 27.76 42.14
N ALA A 467 -35.62 28.11 41.43
CA ALA A 467 -36.61 27.14 40.97
C ALA A 467 -36.29 26.55 39.60
N ASP A 468 -35.49 27.24 38.79
CA ASP A 468 -34.96 26.74 37.51
C ASP A 468 -33.58 26.04 37.68
N GLN A 469 -33.07 25.95 38.92
CA GLN A 469 -31.84 25.23 39.28
C GLN A 469 -31.96 23.72 38.99
N PHE A 470 -31.22 23.25 37.98
CA PHE A 470 -31.08 21.82 37.70
C PHE A 470 -30.42 21.08 38.88
N GLY A 471 -31.14 20.16 39.52
CA GLY A 471 -30.61 19.31 40.58
C GLY A 471 -31.63 18.27 41.08
N GLY A 472 -31.33 16.98 40.90
CA GLY A 472 -32.19 15.87 41.35
C GLY A 472 -32.04 14.61 40.49
N LEU A 473 -32.47 13.46 41.01
CA LEU A 473 -32.47 12.19 40.27
C LEU A 473 -33.60 12.16 39.22
N ARG A 474 -33.30 12.70 38.03
CA ARG A 474 -34.10 12.61 36.79
C ARG A 474 -35.58 13.01 36.92
N VAL A 475 -35.88 14.31 36.85
CA VAL A 475 -36.99 14.88 36.05
C VAL A 475 -36.82 16.40 35.98
N LYS A 476 -37.33 17.03 34.92
CA LYS A 476 -37.48 18.49 34.84
C LYS A 476 -38.67 18.91 35.70
N ASN A 477 -38.44 19.04 37.00
CA ASN A 477 -39.47 19.39 37.99
C ASN A 477 -40.10 20.75 37.66
N SER A 478 -41.40 20.91 37.96
CA SER A 478 -42.06 22.22 37.84
C SER A 478 -41.70 23.13 39.02
N LYS A 479 -41.84 24.45 38.84
CA LYS A 479 -41.59 25.49 39.86
C LYS A 479 -42.26 25.13 41.21
N GLN A 480 -43.52 24.68 41.17
CA GLN A 480 -44.29 24.25 42.34
C GLN A 480 -43.83 22.92 42.96
N GLN A 481 -43.23 22.00 42.18
CA GLN A 481 -42.75 20.70 42.69
C GLN A 481 -41.49 20.85 43.54
N ILE A 482 -40.57 21.74 43.15
CA ILE A 482 -39.33 22.02 43.91
C ILE A 482 -39.68 22.66 45.25
N LEU A 483 -40.54 23.70 45.25
CA LEU A 483 -41.03 24.35 46.47
C LEU A 483 -41.69 23.35 47.44
N LYS A 484 -42.56 22.45 46.95
CA LYS A 484 -43.16 21.38 47.78
C LYS A 484 -42.13 20.38 48.31
N ASN A 485 -41.13 19.99 47.51
CA ASN A 485 -40.09 19.06 47.96
C ASN A 485 -39.17 19.68 49.01
N CYS A 486 -38.79 20.95 48.86
CA CYS A 486 -38.00 21.69 49.84
C CYS A 486 -38.73 21.77 51.20
N TRP A 487 -40.06 21.91 51.21
CA TRP A 487 -40.85 21.95 52.45
C TRP A 487 -40.66 20.72 53.35
N SER A 488 -40.40 19.54 52.77
CA SER A 488 -40.08 18.31 53.53
C SER A 488 -38.75 18.37 54.31
N LEU A 489 -37.86 19.31 53.97
CA LEU A 489 -36.56 19.53 54.62
C LEU A 489 -36.56 20.76 55.55
N PHE A 490 -37.50 21.69 55.39
CA PHE A 490 -37.56 22.95 56.15
C PHE A 490 -38.29 22.85 57.50
N THR A 491 -38.28 21.66 58.13
CA THR A 491 -38.67 21.55 59.54
C THR A 491 -37.56 22.17 60.40
N VAL A 492 -37.88 23.22 61.16
CA VAL A 492 -36.91 24.10 61.87
C VAL A 492 -35.94 23.33 62.81
N SER A 493 -36.29 22.13 63.26
CA SER A 493 -35.45 21.27 64.08
C SER A 493 -34.22 20.67 63.37
N GLN A 494 -34.22 20.53 62.03
CA GLN A 494 -33.12 19.85 61.31
C GLN A 494 -31.99 20.78 60.83
N LEU A 495 -32.25 22.07 60.61
CA LEU A 495 -31.25 23.03 60.15
C LEU A 495 -30.22 23.42 61.22
N MET A 496 -30.61 23.36 62.50
CA MET A 496 -29.73 23.58 63.65
C MET A 496 -28.49 22.65 63.69
N ASN A 497 -28.54 21.49 63.03
CA ASN A 497 -27.47 20.47 63.07
C ASN A 497 -26.59 20.40 61.81
N ASN A 498 -26.88 21.16 60.75
CA ASN A 498 -26.14 21.10 59.48
C ASN A 498 -25.89 22.51 58.91
N GLY A 499 -24.90 23.22 59.46
CA GLY A 499 -24.59 24.63 59.17
C GLY A 499 -24.03 24.90 57.76
N ARG A 500 -24.84 24.73 56.71
CA ARG A 500 -24.49 25.09 55.31
C ARG A 500 -25.63 25.66 54.45
N TYR A 501 -26.78 26.03 55.03
CA TYR A 501 -27.92 26.59 54.30
C TYR A 501 -28.52 27.80 55.03
N SER A 502 -28.26 29.00 54.52
CA SER A 502 -28.77 30.27 55.03
C SER A 502 -29.94 30.73 54.15
N THR A 503 -31.14 30.29 54.51
CA THR A 503 -32.34 30.35 53.65
C THR A 503 -33.57 31.24 54.29
N ALA A 504 -34.76 33.14 53.64
CA ALA A 504 -35.73 34.24 53.99
C ALA A 504 -37.14 33.84 54.44
N LEU A 505 -37.31 33.95 55.75
CA LEU A 505 -38.56 34.31 56.38
C LEU A 505 -38.60 35.84 56.46
N LEU A 506 -39.80 36.41 56.54
CA LEU A 506 -40.09 37.31 57.65
C LEU A 506 -40.95 36.49 58.64
N ARG A 507 -40.74 36.61 59.96
CA ARG A 507 -41.59 35.93 60.95
C ARG A 507 -42.11 36.90 61.99
N THR A 508 -43.43 37.07 61.99
CA THR A 508 -44.17 37.91 62.92
C THR A 508 -44.26 37.27 64.30
N GLY A 509 -43.51 37.84 65.26
CA GLY A 509 -43.80 37.72 66.70
C GLY A 509 -43.06 36.64 67.50
N ALA A 510 -42.40 37.10 68.57
CA ALA A 510 -42.26 36.44 69.88
C ALA A 510 -41.69 35.00 69.96
N ALA A 511 -40.37 34.84 69.74
CA ALA A 511 -39.58 33.80 70.41
C ALA A 511 -38.15 34.28 70.70
N LYS A 512 -37.75 34.35 71.99
CA LYS A 512 -36.34 34.61 72.35
C LYS A 512 -35.48 33.37 72.10
N MET A 513 -34.39 33.50 71.36
CA MET A 513 -33.20 32.67 71.57
C MET A 513 -31.91 33.42 71.22
N ASN A 514 -30.77 32.95 71.74
CA ASN A 514 -29.57 33.77 71.91
C ASN A 514 -28.67 33.86 70.67
N LYS A 515 -27.90 34.95 70.61
CA LYS A 515 -26.68 35.07 69.79
C LYS A 515 -25.76 33.85 69.97
N LEU A 516 -25.23 33.38 68.85
CA LEU A 516 -23.97 32.64 68.73
C LEU A 516 -23.16 33.27 67.60
N MET A 517 -21.84 33.09 67.63
CA MET A 517 -20.85 33.81 66.81
C MET A 517 -20.78 33.31 65.36
#